data_AF-A0A7C4IQZ9-F1
#
_entry.id   AF-A0A7C4IQZ9-F1
#
_cell.length_a   1.000
_cell.length_b   1.000
_cell.length_c   1.000
_cell.angle_alpha   90.00
_cell.angle_beta   90.00
_cell.angle_gamma   90.00
#
_symmetry.space_group_name_H-M   'P 1'
#
loop_
_entity.id
_entity.type
_entity.pdbx_description
1 polymer ?
#
loop_
_entity_poly.entity_id
_entity_poly.type
_entity_poly.pdbx_seq_one_letter_code
_entity_poly.pdbx_strand_id
1 'polypeptide(L)'
;MGTRRRSGGADRSGPRHLEIAGPRHRVGPVRPRGLLGRANDLSHQRAGKHGLVPQQRGVDGFPRVAVGAWSLGDELDLGGTCLLDEARHAGDRPGNELPRVPPRQAADDDARRAGYWAMFAGAAGHTYGHHSIWQMHSPKCPGVANPKRYWFDALDAPSARQMGHLRRLFESRPFATQRPALELIADEQDRPWEMCLALRGDGFAMIYTPTGRSLKIDLSKLAFPRATAWWFDPRQGSAVRLGEFACDRVADFDPPSDEQPGNDWVLVLDNPAKRYGPPGEPLVGTTRS
;
A
#
# COMPACT_ATOMS: atom_id res chain seq x y z
N MET A 1 -43.45 -12.86 46.98
CA MET A 1 -42.68 -12.71 48.24
C MET A 1 -41.22 -12.56 47.83
N GLY A 2 -40.61 -11.39 47.90
CA GLY A 2 -40.28 -10.69 49.15
C GLY A 2 -39.07 -11.41 49.76
N THR A 3 -37.90 -10.83 50.00
CA THR A 3 -37.56 -9.46 50.41
C THR A 3 -36.01 -9.40 50.49
N ARG A 4 -35.37 -8.33 49.97
CA ARG A 4 -34.67 -7.24 50.72
C ARG A 4 -33.41 -7.69 51.48
N ARG A 5 -32.33 -6.92 51.66
CA ARG A 5 -31.91 -5.54 51.31
C ARG A 5 -30.52 -5.34 51.94
N ARG A 6 -29.69 -4.47 51.32
CA ARG A 6 -28.86 -3.39 51.93
C ARG A 6 -27.77 -3.83 52.92
N SER A 7 -26.71 -3.08 53.24
CA SER A 7 -26.12 -1.76 52.95
C SER A 7 -24.77 -1.82 53.69
N GLY A 8 -23.65 -1.33 53.16
CA GLY A 8 -23.27 0.08 53.25
C GLY A 8 -22.26 0.30 54.40
N GLY A 9 -21.43 1.33 54.25
CA GLY A 9 -20.78 1.99 55.40
C GLY A 9 -19.27 1.87 55.48
N ALA A 10 -18.61 2.95 55.08
CA ALA A 10 -17.23 3.29 55.43
C ALA A 10 -17.09 3.63 56.93
N ASP A 11 -15.87 3.57 57.46
CA ASP A 11 -15.08 4.73 57.95
C ASP A 11 -14.15 4.41 59.15
N ARG A 12 -12.97 5.05 59.10
CA ARG A 12 -12.10 5.55 60.19
C ARG A 12 -11.36 4.60 61.16
N SER A 13 -10.03 4.67 61.13
CA SER A 13 -9.19 5.18 62.25
C SER A 13 -7.68 5.13 61.93
N GLY A 14 -6.96 6.26 62.10
CA GLY A 14 -5.49 6.36 62.02
C GLY A 14 -4.81 6.11 63.37
N PRO A 15 -3.73 6.84 63.75
CA PRO A 15 -2.43 7.02 63.06
C PRO A 15 -1.25 6.69 64.01
N ARG A 16 0.00 6.60 63.51
CA ARG A 16 1.22 6.90 64.31
C ARG A 16 2.33 7.53 63.47
N HIS A 17 2.80 8.68 63.98
CA HIS A 17 3.93 9.50 63.55
C HIS A 17 5.29 8.82 63.75
N LEU A 18 6.27 9.16 62.91
CA LEU A 18 7.56 9.66 63.40
C LEU A 18 8.20 10.60 62.37
N GLU A 19 8.69 11.72 62.87
CA GLU A 19 9.23 12.91 62.20
C GLU A 19 10.71 13.01 62.59
N ILE A 20 11.64 13.23 61.64
CA ILE A 20 12.97 13.84 61.90
C ILE A 20 13.37 14.72 60.69
N ALA A 21 13.99 15.85 61.00
CA ALA A 21 14.06 17.09 60.24
C ALA A 21 15.33 17.33 59.38
N GLY A 22 15.15 18.10 58.28
CA GLY A 22 15.97 19.23 57.78
C GLY A 22 17.41 19.01 57.25
N PRO A 23 18.06 20.00 56.60
CA PRO A 23 17.61 21.37 56.27
C PRO A 23 17.77 21.79 54.78
N ARG A 24 17.38 23.04 54.53
CA ARG A 24 17.15 23.75 53.25
C ARG A 24 18.43 24.34 52.64
N HIS A 25 18.47 24.51 51.31
CA HIS A 25 19.14 25.67 50.68
C HIS A 25 18.42 26.13 49.40
N ARG A 26 18.46 27.44 49.17
CA ARG A 26 17.68 28.27 48.24
C ARG A 26 18.65 29.06 47.35
N VAL A 27 18.52 29.03 46.03
CA VAL A 27 19.13 29.96 45.04
C VAL A 27 18.21 29.87 43.80
N GLY A 28 17.59 30.88 43.17
CA GLY A 28 17.98 32.25 42.80
C GLY A 28 18.28 32.28 41.28
N PRO A 29 17.50 32.95 40.39
CA PRO A 29 17.70 32.87 38.94
C PRO A 29 18.51 34.06 38.37
N VAL A 30 19.35 33.81 37.36
CA VAL A 30 20.06 34.86 36.59
C VAL A 30 19.94 34.58 35.09
N ARG A 31 19.61 35.63 34.33
CA ARG A 31 19.47 35.71 32.86
C ARG A 31 20.78 36.15 32.16
N PRO A 32 20.90 36.05 30.82
CA PRO A 32 22.17 35.83 30.13
C PRO A 32 22.81 37.10 29.54
N ARG A 33 24.11 36.99 29.17
CA ARG A 33 24.82 37.89 28.24
C ARG A 33 25.57 37.04 27.22
N GLY A 34 25.40 37.37 25.94
CA GLY A 34 26.15 36.77 24.84
C GLY A 34 27.45 37.51 24.53
N LEU A 35 28.30 36.91 23.71
CA LEU A 35 29.18 37.57 22.75
C LEU A 35 29.85 36.55 21.80
N LEU A 36 30.12 37.06 20.59
CA LEU A 36 30.58 36.42 19.36
C LEU A 36 31.98 35.76 19.42
N GLY A 37 32.24 34.82 18.50
CA GLY A 37 33.60 34.50 18.04
C GLY A 37 33.64 33.35 17.01
N ARG A 38 34.14 33.63 15.80
CA ARG A 38 34.29 32.71 14.65
C ARG A 38 35.37 31.64 14.87
N ALA A 39 35.24 30.46 14.23
CA ALA A 39 36.25 29.87 13.33
C ALA A 39 35.81 28.48 12.82
N ASN A 40 36.12 28.20 11.55
CA ASN A 40 35.96 26.91 10.87
C ASN A 40 36.68 25.79 11.62
N ASP A 41 36.05 24.62 11.71
CA ASP A 41 36.78 23.37 11.63
C ASP A 41 35.90 22.25 11.03
N LEU A 42 36.42 21.62 9.97
CA LEU A 42 35.82 20.46 9.31
C LEU A 42 36.38 19.22 9.99
N SER A 43 35.57 18.55 10.80
CA SER A 43 35.82 17.14 11.13
C SER A 43 34.51 16.41 11.41
N HIS A 44 34.39 15.25 10.74
CA HIS A 44 33.34 14.28 10.95
C HIS A 44 33.26 13.86 12.42
N GLN A 45 32.12 14.06 13.08
CA GLN A 45 31.64 13.15 14.13
C GLN A 45 30.15 13.35 14.45
N ARG A 46 29.43 12.22 14.34
CA ARG A 46 28.12 11.83 14.91
C ARG A 46 27.32 12.90 15.69
N ALA A 47 26.11 13.19 15.20
CA ALA A 47 25.03 13.73 16.02
C ALA A 47 23.89 12.69 16.14
N GLY A 48 23.66 12.23 17.37
CA GLY A 48 22.37 11.71 17.78
C GLY A 48 21.47 12.84 18.28
N LYS A 49 20.18 12.50 18.41
CA LYS A 49 19.06 13.19 19.08
C LYS A 49 18.19 14.13 18.22
N HIS A 50 17.00 13.59 17.93
CA HIS A 50 15.68 14.19 18.11
C HIS A 50 15.59 15.73 18.03
N GLY A 51 15.14 16.22 16.87
CA GLY A 51 14.40 17.46 16.73
C GLY A 51 13.03 17.13 16.15
N LEU A 52 11.96 17.41 16.91
CA LEU A 52 10.58 17.35 16.44
C LEU A 52 10.41 18.30 15.24
N VAL A 53 10.15 17.75 14.06
CA VAL A 53 9.62 18.54 12.93
C VAL A 53 8.10 18.50 13.02
N PRO A 54 7.40 19.65 13.07
CA PRO A 54 5.94 19.68 13.16
C PRO A 54 5.31 19.04 11.92
N GLN A 55 4.32 18.20 12.17
CA GLN A 55 3.42 17.62 11.19
C GLN A 55 2.74 18.76 10.41
N GLN A 56 3.23 19.08 9.22
CA GLN A 56 2.54 20.02 8.33
C GLN A 56 1.31 19.32 7.74
N ARG A 57 0.15 19.95 7.95
CA ARG A 57 -1.13 19.54 7.36
C ARG A 57 -1.02 19.60 5.84
N GLY A 58 -0.96 18.44 5.21
CA GLY A 58 -1.14 18.31 3.77
C GLY A 58 -2.60 18.61 3.41
N VAL A 59 -2.75 19.40 2.37
CA VAL A 59 -4.03 19.75 1.73
C VAL A 59 -4.52 18.50 0.98
N ASP A 60 -5.85 18.27 1.02
CA ASP A 60 -6.64 17.24 0.33
C ASP A 60 -6.63 15.81 0.94
N GLY A 61 -7.81 15.42 1.42
CA GLY A 61 -8.10 14.19 2.17
C GLY A 61 -8.12 12.90 1.35
N PHE A 62 -7.01 12.57 0.70
CA PHE A 62 -6.78 11.21 0.20
C PHE A 62 -6.08 10.35 1.27
N PRO A 63 -6.54 9.12 1.56
CA PRO A 63 -5.78 8.20 2.37
C PRO A 63 -4.45 7.89 1.65
N ARG A 64 -3.32 8.07 2.34
CA ARG A 64 -2.01 7.63 1.84
C ARG A 64 -2.03 6.10 1.78
N VAL A 65 -2.24 5.55 0.59
CA VAL A 65 -1.97 4.13 0.34
C VAL A 65 -0.45 3.98 0.37
N ALA A 66 0.08 3.33 1.40
CA ALA A 66 1.49 3.03 1.50
C ALA A 66 1.85 1.96 0.46
N VAL A 67 2.18 2.41 -0.75
CA VAL A 67 2.88 1.58 -1.72
C VAL A 67 4.31 1.44 -1.18
N GLY A 68 4.71 0.23 -0.79
CA GLY A 68 6.00 -0.01 -0.15
C GLY A 68 7.14 0.58 -0.98
N ALA A 69 7.80 1.60 -0.43
CA ALA A 69 9.08 2.11 -0.94
C ALA A 69 10.18 1.47 -0.08
N TRP A 70 10.96 0.58 -0.69
CA TRP A 70 12.20 0.08 -0.11
C TRP A 70 13.27 0.08 -1.20
N SER A 71 13.99 1.18 -1.29
CA SER A 71 15.40 1.23 -1.68
C SER A 71 16.00 2.46 -1.02
N LEU A 72 17.25 2.36 -0.60
CA LEU A 72 18.02 3.37 0.14
C LEU A 72 17.77 4.82 -0.31
N GLY A 73 17.33 5.67 0.63
CA GLY A 73 17.44 7.13 0.51
C GLY A 73 16.10 7.85 0.33
N ASP A 74 15.87 8.84 1.19
CA ASP A 74 14.79 9.82 1.10
C ASP A 74 14.86 10.61 -0.22
N GLU A 75 13.88 10.47 -1.11
CA GLU A 75 13.25 11.58 -1.84
C GLU A 75 12.02 11.05 -2.59
N LEU A 76 11.11 11.95 -2.97
CA LEU A 76 9.82 11.69 -3.63
C LEU A 76 9.94 10.72 -4.82
N ASP A 77 9.71 9.43 -4.59
CA ASP A 77 9.59 8.46 -5.66
C ASP A 77 8.18 7.86 -5.69
N LEU A 78 7.43 8.23 -6.73
CA LEU A 78 6.10 7.68 -7.03
C LEU A 78 6.19 6.26 -7.61
N GLY A 79 7.39 5.74 -7.84
CA GLY A 79 7.65 4.34 -8.24
C GLY A 79 7.93 3.45 -7.03
N GLY A 80 6.90 2.82 -6.47
CA GLY A 80 7.13 1.74 -5.50
C GLY A 80 7.84 0.57 -6.18
N THR A 81 9.00 0.14 -5.67
CA THR A 81 9.65 -1.12 -6.09
C THR A 81 9.21 -2.23 -5.15
N CYS A 82 8.70 -3.34 -5.70
CA CYS A 82 8.47 -4.54 -4.91
C CYS A 82 9.57 -5.56 -5.18
N LEU A 83 10.31 -5.95 -4.14
CA LEU A 83 11.31 -7.00 -4.19
C LEU A 83 10.66 -8.33 -3.79
N LEU A 84 10.52 -9.23 -4.76
CA LEU A 84 10.04 -10.59 -4.51
C LEU A 84 11.10 -11.48 -3.90
N ASP A 85 10.65 -12.50 -3.17
CA ASP A 85 11.51 -13.49 -2.51
C ASP A 85 12.41 -12.88 -1.41
N GLU A 86 12.15 -11.64 -0.98
CA GLU A 86 12.73 -11.05 0.23
C GLU A 86 11.85 -11.31 1.46
N ALA A 87 12.52 -11.45 2.60
CA ALA A 87 11.90 -11.71 3.88
C ALA A 87 11.18 -10.45 4.42
N ARG A 88 9.86 -10.49 4.54
CA ARG A 88 9.07 -9.42 5.18
C ARG A 88 9.28 -9.38 6.69
N HIS A 89 10.14 -8.51 7.18
CA HIS A 89 10.18 -8.23 8.61
C HIS A 89 8.92 -7.46 8.99
N ALA A 90 8.04 -8.07 9.79
CA ALA A 90 6.98 -7.32 10.45
C ALA A 90 7.67 -6.25 11.31
N GLY A 91 7.43 -4.97 11.00
CA GLY A 91 8.27 -3.85 11.41
C GLY A 91 8.87 -3.97 12.81
N ASP A 92 10.20 -4.06 12.88
CA ASP A 92 10.95 -3.96 14.12
C ASP A 92 10.80 -2.54 14.67
N ARG A 93 9.76 -2.31 15.47
CA ARG A 93 9.79 -1.22 16.44
C ARG A 93 10.54 -1.75 17.67
N PRO A 94 11.62 -1.09 18.13
CA PRO A 94 12.25 -1.47 19.39
C PRO A 94 11.21 -1.36 20.51
N GLY A 95 10.88 -2.50 21.13
CA GLY A 95 10.02 -2.56 22.33
C GLY A 95 8.69 -3.32 22.20
N ASN A 96 8.37 -3.97 21.09
CA ASN A 96 7.17 -4.83 21.01
C ASN A 96 7.57 -6.29 20.80
N GLU A 97 7.56 -7.08 21.90
CA GLU A 97 7.73 -8.54 21.89
C GLU A 97 6.49 -9.24 21.31
N LEU A 98 6.15 -8.95 20.06
CA LEU A 98 5.27 -9.84 19.31
C LEU A 98 6.06 -11.14 19.05
N PRO A 99 5.41 -12.32 19.08
CA PRO A 99 6.07 -13.56 18.70
C PRO A 99 6.75 -13.34 17.34
N ARG A 100 8.02 -13.73 17.24
CA ARG A 100 8.81 -13.66 16.00
C ARG A 100 8.16 -14.59 14.97
N VAL A 101 7.09 -14.13 14.34
CA VAL A 101 6.54 -14.76 13.15
C VAL A 101 7.68 -14.71 12.14
N PRO A 102 8.20 -15.86 11.68
CA PRO A 102 9.25 -15.83 10.68
C PRO A 102 8.73 -15.02 9.49
N PRO A 103 9.55 -14.09 8.97
CA PRO A 103 9.12 -13.20 7.90
C PRO A 103 8.53 -14.02 6.75
N ARG A 104 7.25 -13.79 6.41
CA ARG A 104 6.64 -14.43 5.24
C ARG A 104 7.38 -13.92 4.02
N GLN A 105 7.95 -14.84 3.27
CA GLN A 105 8.65 -14.51 2.04
C GLN A 105 7.65 -14.00 1.00
N ALA A 106 8.02 -12.93 0.29
CA ALA A 106 7.16 -12.34 -0.72
C ALA A 106 6.92 -13.34 -1.87
N ALA A 107 5.65 -13.57 -2.20
CA ALA A 107 5.20 -14.47 -3.27
C ALA A 107 4.72 -13.66 -4.49
N ASP A 108 4.41 -14.34 -5.61
CA ASP A 108 4.07 -13.65 -6.86
C ASP A 108 2.87 -12.69 -6.73
N ASP A 109 1.90 -12.99 -5.86
CA ASP A 109 0.77 -12.11 -5.56
C ASP A 109 1.17 -10.81 -4.87
N ASP A 110 2.26 -10.82 -4.12
CA ASP A 110 2.78 -9.63 -3.45
C ASP A 110 3.33 -8.62 -4.47
N ALA A 111 4.03 -9.08 -5.51
CA ALA A 111 4.49 -8.22 -6.60
C ALA A 111 3.32 -7.67 -7.41
N ARG A 112 2.34 -8.51 -7.76
CA ARG A 112 1.14 -8.02 -8.45
C ARG A 112 0.45 -6.97 -7.60
N ARG A 113 0.14 -7.27 -6.34
CA ARG A 113 -0.52 -6.31 -5.45
C ARG A 113 0.23 -4.99 -5.34
N ALA A 114 1.55 -5.01 -5.18
CA ALA A 114 2.34 -3.78 -5.16
C ALA A 114 2.28 -3.00 -6.49
N GLY A 115 2.41 -3.68 -7.63
CA GLY A 115 2.38 -3.04 -8.95
C GLY A 115 1.02 -2.47 -9.29
N TYR A 116 -0.05 -3.24 -9.09
CA TYR A 116 -1.42 -2.76 -9.28
C TYR A 116 -1.75 -1.63 -8.30
N TRP A 117 -1.37 -1.74 -7.02
CA TRP A 117 -1.60 -0.63 -6.09
C TRP A 117 -0.85 0.65 -6.49
N ALA A 118 0.39 0.55 -6.93
CA ALA A 118 1.15 1.71 -7.41
C ALA A 118 0.43 2.42 -8.56
N MET A 119 0.06 1.67 -9.60
CA MET A 119 -0.61 2.23 -10.77
C MET A 119 -1.96 2.84 -10.43
N PHE A 120 -2.78 2.15 -9.62
CA PHE A 120 -4.09 2.64 -9.19
C PHE A 120 -4.03 3.84 -8.24
N ALA A 121 -2.91 4.01 -7.52
CA ALA A 121 -2.62 5.20 -6.72
C ALA A 121 -2.12 6.39 -7.55
N GLY A 122 -1.92 6.22 -8.87
CA GLY A 122 -1.52 7.30 -9.79
C GLY A 122 -0.03 7.31 -10.16
N ALA A 123 0.70 6.22 -9.93
CA ALA A 123 2.07 6.11 -10.41
C ALA A 123 2.13 6.13 -11.94
N ALA A 124 3.18 6.75 -12.49
CA ALA A 124 3.44 6.75 -13.94
C ALA A 124 3.97 5.39 -14.47
N GLY A 125 4.27 4.46 -13.57
CA GLY A 125 4.81 3.14 -13.88
C GLY A 125 5.10 2.35 -12.62
N HIS A 126 5.64 1.15 -12.79
CA HIS A 126 6.07 0.30 -11.70
C HIS A 126 7.36 -0.43 -12.08
N THR A 127 8.29 -0.54 -11.12
CA THR A 127 9.54 -1.28 -11.29
C THR A 127 9.46 -2.58 -10.53
N TYR A 128 9.69 -3.67 -11.25
CA TYR A 128 9.76 -5.01 -10.70
C TYR A 128 11.18 -5.32 -10.18
N GLY A 129 11.25 -6.02 -9.05
CA GLY A 129 12.51 -6.60 -8.59
C GLY A 129 12.32 -8.01 -8.03
N HIS A 130 13.35 -8.82 -8.18
CA HIS A 130 13.40 -10.17 -7.64
C HIS A 130 14.71 -10.34 -6.88
N HIS A 131 14.64 -10.88 -5.66
CA HIS A 131 15.76 -11.03 -4.73
C HIS A 131 16.99 -11.63 -5.42
N SER A 132 16.84 -12.79 -6.08
CA SER A 132 17.91 -13.43 -6.86
C SER A 132 18.46 -12.61 -8.03
N ILE A 133 17.62 -11.85 -8.73
CA ILE A 133 18.00 -11.16 -9.98
C ILE A 133 18.85 -9.94 -9.66
N TRP A 134 18.41 -9.07 -8.74
CA TRP A 134 19.08 -7.78 -8.52
C TRP A 134 20.53 -7.91 -8.05
N GLN A 135 20.83 -8.99 -7.32
CA GLN A 135 22.16 -9.31 -6.81
C GLN A 135 22.91 -10.35 -7.65
N MET A 136 22.36 -10.74 -8.81
CA MET A 136 22.96 -11.71 -9.73
C MET A 136 23.37 -13.02 -9.03
N HIS A 137 22.51 -13.53 -8.13
CA HIS A 137 22.83 -14.70 -7.31
C HIS A 137 23.15 -15.91 -8.19
N SER A 138 24.33 -16.50 -7.99
CA SER A 138 24.81 -17.66 -8.74
C SER A 138 25.73 -18.53 -7.86
N PRO A 139 26.15 -19.73 -8.32
CA PRO A 139 27.15 -20.51 -7.60
C PRO A 139 28.48 -19.77 -7.37
N LYS A 140 28.84 -18.85 -8.28
CA LYS A 140 30.07 -18.05 -8.21
C LYS A 140 29.91 -16.77 -7.39
N CYS A 141 28.67 -16.27 -7.29
CA CYS A 141 28.31 -15.07 -6.53
C CYS A 141 27.20 -15.44 -5.53
N PRO A 142 27.56 -15.99 -4.35
CA PRO A 142 26.59 -16.25 -3.29
C PRO A 142 25.87 -14.97 -2.90
N GLY A 143 24.55 -15.03 -2.80
CA GLY A 143 23.72 -13.87 -2.49
C GLY A 143 23.58 -13.64 -0.99
N VAL A 144 23.13 -12.46 -0.63
CA VAL A 144 22.79 -12.05 0.73
C VAL A 144 21.36 -12.44 1.07
N ALA A 145 21.05 -12.61 2.36
CA ALA A 145 19.69 -12.93 2.83
C ALA A 145 19.08 -14.23 2.26
N ASN A 146 19.93 -15.20 1.89
CA ASN A 146 19.53 -16.57 1.52
C ASN A 146 18.55 -16.64 0.33
N PRO A 147 18.94 -16.14 -0.87
CA PRO A 147 18.12 -16.26 -2.08
C PRO A 147 17.90 -17.72 -2.45
N LYS A 148 16.70 -18.04 -2.93
CA LYS A 148 16.32 -19.44 -3.18
C LYS A 148 16.68 -19.97 -4.56
N ARG A 149 16.80 -19.08 -5.54
CA ARG A 149 17.01 -19.42 -6.95
C ARG A 149 18.21 -18.68 -7.49
N TYR A 150 18.91 -19.25 -8.46
CA TYR A 150 19.89 -18.46 -9.19
C TYR A 150 19.19 -17.43 -10.08
N TRP A 151 19.88 -16.32 -10.37
CA TRP A 151 19.29 -15.19 -11.09
C TRP A 151 18.74 -15.58 -12.46
N PHE A 152 19.43 -16.48 -13.17
CA PHE A 152 19.04 -16.94 -14.51
C PHE A 152 17.78 -17.83 -14.46
N ASP A 153 17.58 -18.59 -13.39
CA ASP A 153 16.33 -19.35 -13.17
C ASP A 153 15.19 -18.41 -12.75
N ALA A 154 15.51 -17.36 -11.99
CA ALA A 154 14.54 -16.39 -11.52
C ALA A 154 13.98 -15.49 -12.64
N LEU A 155 14.64 -15.39 -13.81
CA LEU A 155 14.10 -14.70 -14.98
C LEU A 155 12.75 -15.26 -15.43
N ASP A 156 12.51 -16.56 -15.20
CA ASP A 156 11.28 -17.27 -15.53
C ASP A 156 10.25 -17.27 -14.38
N ALA A 157 10.47 -16.48 -13.33
CA ALA A 157 9.50 -16.34 -12.24
C ALA A 157 8.12 -15.91 -12.78
N PRO A 158 7.01 -16.49 -12.28
CA PRO A 158 5.67 -16.14 -12.75
C PRO A 158 5.39 -14.64 -12.68
N SER A 159 5.75 -14.03 -11.55
CA SER A 159 5.68 -12.59 -11.34
C SER A 159 6.41 -11.74 -12.39
N ALA A 160 7.60 -12.14 -12.85
CA ALA A 160 8.33 -11.41 -13.88
C ALA A 160 7.52 -11.33 -15.18
N ARG A 161 6.88 -12.44 -15.57
CA ARG A 161 5.98 -12.51 -16.74
C ARG A 161 4.70 -11.72 -16.50
N GLN A 162 4.16 -11.77 -15.28
CA GLN A 162 2.92 -11.08 -14.89
C GLN A 162 3.03 -9.54 -14.94
N MET A 163 4.23 -8.98 -14.73
CA MET A 163 4.44 -7.53 -14.94
C MET A 163 4.20 -7.12 -16.40
N GLY A 164 4.37 -8.04 -17.35
CA GLY A 164 3.96 -7.84 -18.73
C GLY A 164 2.44 -7.69 -18.89
N HIS A 165 1.64 -8.39 -18.07
CA HIS A 165 0.17 -8.26 -18.05
C HIS A 165 -0.26 -6.91 -17.46
N LEU A 166 0.39 -6.47 -16.38
CA LEU A 166 0.20 -5.13 -15.79
C LEU A 166 0.35 -4.06 -16.87
N ARG A 167 1.52 -4.02 -17.53
CA ARG A 167 1.79 -3.06 -18.61
C ARG A 167 0.70 -3.10 -19.69
N ARG A 168 0.36 -4.29 -20.19
CA ARG A 168 -0.62 -4.46 -21.27
C ARG A 168 -2.01 -3.98 -20.89
N LEU A 169 -2.46 -4.23 -19.66
CA LEU A 169 -3.75 -3.71 -19.19
C LEU A 169 -3.78 -2.18 -19.23
N PHE A 170 -2.74 -1.53 -18.69
CA PHE A 170 -2.68 -0.08 -18.61
C PHE A 170 -2.49 0.60 -19.98
N GLU A 171 -1.77 -0.04 -20.91
CA GLU A 171 -1.63 0.40 -22.31
C GLU A 171 -2.88 0.11 -23.15
N SER A 172 -3.77 -0.79 -22.71
CA SER A 172 -5.00 -1.11 -23.45
C SER A 172 -6.06 -0.01 -23.41
N ARG A 173 -5.84 1.06 -22.64
CA ARG A 173 -6.72 2.23 -22.51
C ARG A 173 -5.90 3.53 -22.59
N PRO A 174 -6.51 4.71 -22.82
CA PRO A 174 -5.77 5.97 -22.91
C PRO A 174 -4.99 6.32 -21.61
N PHE A 175 -3.71 5.94 -21.59
CA PHE A 175 -2.84 5.99 -20.42
C PHE A 175 -2.77 7.38 -19.77
N ALA A 176 -2.55 8.42 -20.59
CA ALA A 176 -2.36 9.79 -20.12
C ALA A 176 -3.59 10.40 -19.41
N THR A 177 -4.76 9.77 -19.50
CA THR A 177 -6.01 10.27 -18.89
C THR A 177 -6.33 9.61 -17.55
N GLN A 178 -5.51 8.63 -17.14
CA GLN A 178 -5.74 7.86 -15.92
C GLN A 178 -5.57 8.70 -14.67
N ARG A 179 -6.49 8.54 -13.72
CA ARG A 179 -6.44 9.15 -12.39
C ARG A 179 -7.12 8.27 -11.35
N PRO A 180 -6.67 8.28 -10.08
CA PRO A 180 -7.35 7.59 -8.99
C PRO A 180 -8.82 8.00 -8.88
N ALA A 181 -9.69 7.05 -8.52
CA ALA A 181 -11.14 7.21 -8.49
C ALA A 181 -11.79 6.35 -7.39
N LEU A 182 -11.26 6.41 -6.16
CA LEU A 182 -11.74 5.63 -5.02
C LEU A 182 -13.23 5.84 -4.73
N GLU A 183 -13.78 6.99 -5.10
CA GLU A 183 -15.20 7.30 -4.96
C GLU A 183 -16.15 6.33 -5.69
N LEU A 184 -15.64 5.55 -6.65
CA LEU A 184 -16.40 4.52 -7.37
C LEU A 184 -16.71 3.30 -6.50
N ILE A 185 -15.92 3.03 -5.48
CA ILE A 185 -16.11 1.88 -4.59
C ILE A 185 -17.10 2.28 -3.50
N ALA A 186 -18.24 1.60 -3.43
CA ALA A 186 -19.29 1.87 -2.46
C ALA A 186 -19.05 1.19 -1.10
N ASP A 187 -18.21 0.14 -1.08
CA ASP A 187 -17.85 -0.56 0.15
C ASP A 187 -16.77 0.17 0.95
N GLU A 188 -16.88 0.09 2.27
CA GLU A 188 -15.83 0.56 3.18
C GLU A 188 -14.52 -0.21 2.97
N GLN A 189 -13.39 0.52 3.00
CA GLN A 189 -12.05 -0.05 2.82
C GLN A 189 -11.38 -0.23 4.19
N ASP A 190 -11.90 -1.18 4.96
CA ASP A 190 -11.49 -1.47 6.35
C ASP A 190 -10.41 -2.55 6.48
N ARG A 191 -10.01 -3.17 5.35
CA ARG A 191 -8.97 -4.22 5.27
C ARG A 191 -7.70 -3.67 4.60
N PRO A 192 -6.71 -3.14 5.35
CA PRO A 192 -5.56 -2.42 4.77
C PRO A 192 -4.74 -3.26 3.78
N TRP A 193 -4.64 -4.57 4.00
CA TRP A 193 -3.88 -5.49 3.15
C TRP A 193 -4.67 -6.03 1.95
N GLU A 194 -5.98 -5.75 1.91
CA GLU A 194 -6.93 -6.22 0.90
C GLU A 194 -7.66 -5.05 0.24
N MET A 195 -7.10 -3.84 0.37
CA MET A 195 -7.69 -2.63 -0.17
C MET A 195 -7.95 -2.78 -1.67
N CYS A 196 -9.21 -2.53 -2.04
CA CYS A 196 -9.59 -2.37 -3.42
C CYS A 196 -9.29 -0.93 -3.82
N LEU A 197 -8.72 -0.76 -5.01
CA LEU A 197 -8.46 0.57 -5.55
C LEU A 197 -9.17 0.72 -6.87
N ALA A 198 -9.57 1.94 -7.18
CA ALA A 198 -10.22 2.29 -8.42
C ALA A 198 -9.51 3.44 -9.10
N LEU A 199 -9.52 3.43 -10.42
CA LEU A 199 -9.06 4.52 -11.27
C LEU A 199 -10.04 4.71 -12.42
N ARG A 200 -9.99 5.88 -13.05
CA ARG A 200 -10.75 6.17 -14.26
C ARG A 200 -9.93 6.98 -15.26
N GLY A 201 -10.37 6.95 -16.50
CA GLY A 201 -9.82 7.79 -17.57
C GLY A 201 -10.88 8.13 -18.60
N ASP A 202 -10.46 8.48 -19.81
CA ASP A 202 -11.36 8.86 -20.89
C ASP A 202 -12.22 7.68 -21.36
N GLY A 203 -13.47 7.62 -20.86
CA GLY A 203 -14.45 6.62 -21.23
C GLY A 203 -14.16 5.21 -20.71
N PHE A 204 -13.43 5.09 -19.60
CA PHE A 204 -13.27 3.82 -18.88
C PHE A 204 -13.05 4.03 -17.38
N ALA A 205 -13.28 2.98 -16.60
CA ALA A 205 -12.84 2.84 -15.23
C ALA A 205 -12.27 1.43 -15.00
N MET A 206 -11.36 1.31 -14.05
CA MET A 206 -10.82 0.03 -13.59
C MET A 206 -10.90 -0.05 -12.08
N ILE A 207 -11.16 -1.23 -11.54
CA ILE A 207 -11.19 -1.50 -10.10
C ILE A 207 -10.42 -2.79 -9.83
N TYR A 208 -9.40 -2.72 -8.98
CA TYR A 208 -8.55 -3.85 -8.60
C TYR A 208 -8.98 -4.41 -7.24
N THR A 209 -9.14 -5.74 -7.18
CA THR A 209 -9.32 -6.50 -5.94
C THR A 209 -8.15 -7.48 -5.75
N PRO A 210 -7.39 -7.41 -4.63
CA PRO A 210 -6.20 -8.26 -4.43
C PRO A 210 -6.51 -9.69 -3.99
N THR A 211 -7.74 -9.97 -3.54
CA THR A 211 -8.14 -11.26 -2.98
C THR A 211 -9.26 -11.94 -3.75
N GLY A 212 -9.82 -11.27 -4.76
CA GLY A 212 -10.98 -11.80 -5.48
C GLY A 212 -12.28 -11.65 -4.72
N ARG A 213 -12.31 -10.86 -3.64
CA ARG A 213 -13.56 -10.48 -2.98
C ARG A 213 -14.49 -9.72 -3.93
N SER A 214 -15.79 -9.89 -3.75
CA SER A 214 -16.82 -9.18 -4.51
C SER A 214 -16.69 -7.67 -4.32
N LEU A 215 -17.07 -6.91 -5.34
CA LEU A 215 -16.96 -5.46 -5.40
C LEU A 215 -18.34 -4.83 -5.50
N LYS A 216 -18.67 -3.91 -4.59
CA LYS A 216 -19.82 -3.01 -4.75
C LYS A 216 -19.39 -1.70 -5.39
N ILE A 217 -19.80 -1.48 -6.65
CA ILE A 217 -19.38 -0.32 -7.45
C ILE A 217 -20.56 0.60 -7.72
N ASP A 218 -20.36 1.89 -7.45
CA ASP A 218 -21.31 2.95 -7.76
C ASP A 218 -21.16 3.40 -9.23
N LEU A 219 -21.92 2.76 -10.13
CA LEU A 219 -21.87 3.05 -11.55
C LEU A 219 -22.44 4.42 -11.90
N SER A 220 -23.27 5.02 -11.02
CA SER A 220 -23.86 6.35 -11.23
C SER A 220 -22.81 7.47 -11.27
N LYS A 221 -21.61 7.21 -10.73
CA LYS A 221 -20.46 8.13 -10.74
C LYS A 221 -19.64 8.08 -12.03
N LEU A 222 -19.97 7.18 -12.97
CA LEU A 222 -19.35 7.13 -14.28
C LEU A 222 -19.91 8.23 -15.17
N ALA A 223 -19.06 8.83 -16.00
CA ALA A 223 -19.43 9.93 -16.90
C ALA A 223 -20.11 9.46 -18.20
N PHE A 224 -20.68 8.26 -18.21
CA PHE A 224 -21.29 7.65 -19.38
C PHE A 224 -22.48 6.76 -18.95
N PRO A 225 -23.55 6.66 -19.77
CA PRO A 225 -24.81 6.06 -19.33
C PRO A 225 -24.79 4.52 -19.33
N ARG A 226 -23.85 3.90 -20.03
CA ARG A 226 -23.73 2.43 -20.14
C ARG A 226 -22.27 2.01 -20.11
N ALA A 227 -21.98 0.90 -19.45
CA ALA A 227 -20.65 0.32 -19.35
C ALA A 227 -20.66 -1.10 -19.93
N THR A 228 -19.68 -1.44 -20.78
CA THR A 228 -19.31 -2.84 -21.02
C THR A 228 -18.36 -3.26 -19.90
N ALA A 229 -18.71 -4.33 -19.17
CA ALA A 229 -17.90 -4.83 -18.08
C ALA A 229 -17.08 -6.07 -18.47
N TRP A 230 -15.86 -6.14 -17.94
CA TRP A 230 -14.91 -7.23 -18.11
C TRP A 230 -14.24 -7.57 -16.78
N TRP A 231 -13.95 -8.85 -16.58
CA TRP A 231 -12.94 -9.31 -15.62
C TRP A 231 -11.63 -9.53 -16.36
N PHE A 232 -10.56 -8.90 -15.90
CA PHE A 232 -9.20 -9.14 -16.36
C PHE A 232 -8.42 -9.89 -15.28
N ASP A 233 -7.73 -10.97 -15.67
CA ASP A 233 -6.90 -11.80 -14.80
C ASP A 233 -5.43 -11.31 -14.82
N PRO A 234 -4.91 -10.69 -13.75
CA PRO A 234 -3.50 -10.27 -13.65
C PRO A 234 -2.48 -11.40 -13.74
N ARG A 235 -2.89 -12.64 -13.45
CA ARG A 235 -2.02 -13.82 -13.39
C ARG A 235 -1.77 -14.39 -14.78
N GLN A 236 -2.77 -14.30 -15.66
CA GLN A 236 -2.78 -14.91 -16.99
C GLN A 236 -2.84 -13.90 -18.14
N GLY A 237 -3.27 -12.66 -17.86
CA GLY A 237 -3.48 -11.62 -18.86
C GLY A 237 -4.73 -11.82 -19.74
N SER A 238 -5.63 -12.73 -19.37
CA SER A 238 -6.88 -12.99 -20.07
C SER A 238 -8.02 -12.11 -19.59
N ALA A 239 -8.99 -11.84 -20.45
CA ALA A 239 -10.20 -11.09 -20.10
C ALA A 239 -11.49 -11.87 -20.40
N VAL A 240 -12.47 -11.74 -19.52
CA VAL A 240 -13.81 -12.35 -19.63
C VAL A 240 -14.86 -11.24 -19.66
N ARG A 241 -15.73 -11.24 -20.67
CA ARG A 241 -16.80 -10.23 -20.80
C ARG A 241 -18.00 -10.62 -19.93
N LEU A 242 -18.53 -9.67 -19.15
CA LEU A 242 -19.75 -9.88 -18.35
C LEU A 242 -21.01 -9.39 -19.07
N GLY A 243 -20.88 -8.41 -19.97
CA GLY A 243 -22.00 -7.80 -20.67
C GLY A 243 -22.05 -6.29 -20.49
N GLU A 244 -23.22 -5.71 -20.70
CA GLU A 244 -23.44 -4.26 -20.58
C GLU A 244 -24.38 -3.91 -19.43
N PHE A 245 -24.04 -2.85 -18.71
CA PHE A 245 -24.73 -2.40 -17.51
C PHE A 245 -25.17 -0.94 -17.67
N ALA A 246 -26.34 -0.60 -17.13
CA ALA A 246 -26.76 0.80 -16.97
C ALA A 246 -25.93 1.45 -15.84
N CYS A 247 -25.51 2.69 -16.06
CA CYS A 247 -24.67 3.45 -15.13
C CYS A 247 -25.52 4.44 -14.31
N ASP A 248 -26.51 3.91 -13.59
CA ASP A 248 -27.51 4.69 -12.84
C ASP A 248 -27.67 4.20 -11.39
N ARG A 249 -26.91 3.19 -10.99
CA ARG A 249 -27.06 2.50 -9.71
C ARG A 249 -25.74 1.95 -9.17
N VAL A 250 -25.80 1.54 -7.92
CA VAL A 250 -24.79 0.66 -7.33
C VAL A 250 -25.03 -0.78 -7.83
N ALA A 251 -23.95 -1.48 -8.18
CA ALA A 251 -24.00 -2.86 -8.63
C ALA A 251 -22.88 -3.69 -7.99
N ASP A 252 -23.21 -4.95 -7.68
CA ASP A 252 -22.25 -5.93 -7.18
C ASP A 252 -21.61 -6.69 -8.34
N PHE A 253 -20.30 -6.86 -8.28
CA PHE A 253 -19.49 -7.60 -9.24
C PHE A 253 -18.71 -8.67 -8.50
N ASP A 254 -18.96 -9.93 -8.85
CA ASP A 254 -18.28 -11.08 -8.26
C ASP A 254 -17.22 -11.65 -9.22
N PRO A 255 -15.93 -11.68 -8.83
CA PRO A 255 -14.88 -12.27 -9.65
C PRO A 255 -15.06 -13.79 -9.82
N PRO A 256 -14.60 -14.40 -10.93
CA PRO A 256 -14.77 -15.82 -11.18
C PRO A 256 -13.71 -16.67 -10.43
N SER A 257 -13.63 -16.49 -9.10
CA SER A 257 -12.80 -17.28 -8.19
C SER A 257 -13.19 -17.06 -6.74
N ASP A 258 -12.90 -18.02 -5.87
CA ASP A 258 -13.07 -17.86 -4.42
C ASP A 258 -12.17 -16.73 -3.86
N GLU A 259 -12.66 -16.07 -2.80
CA GLU A 259 -11.92 -15.05 -2.06
C GLU A 259 -10.74 -15.68 -1.30
N GLN A 260 -9.52 -15.40 -1.75
CA GLN A 260 -8.28 -15.82 -1.09
C GLN A 260 -7.09 -14.96 -1.51
N PRO A 261 -6.03 -14.86 -0.68
CA PRO A 261 -4.80 -14.17 -1.05
C PRO A 261 -4.24 -14.66 -2.40
N GLY A 262 -4.04 -13.72 -3.33
CA GLY A 262 -3.48 -14.00 -4.65
C GLY A 262 -4.47 -14.41 -5.73
N ASN A 263 -5.78 -14.45 -5.42
CA ASN A 263 -6.84 -14.52 -6.42
C ASN A 263 -7.25 -13.12 -6.89
N ASP A 264 -6.29 -12.31 -7.31
CA ASP A 264 -6.51 -10.94 -7.70
C ASP A 264 -7.20 -10.81 -9.07
N TRP A 265 -8.03 -9.77 -9.21
CA TRP A 265 -8.79 -9.46 -10.42
C TRP A 265 -8.88 -7.95 -10.65
N VAL A 266 -9.06 -7.57 -11.91
CA VAL A 266 -9.43 -6.20 -12.28
C VAL A 266 -10.79 -6.20 -12.99
N LEU A 267 -11.75 -5.48 -12.42
CA LEU A 267 -12.97 -5.11 -13.11
C LEU A 267 -12.67 -3.95 -14.03
N VAL A 268 -12.95 -4.09 -15.33
CA VAL A 268 -12.82 -3.01 -16.31
C VAL A 268 -14.21 -2.64 -16.83
N LEU A 269 -14.52 -1.34 -16.80
CA LEU A 269 -15.80 -0.77 -17.20
C LEU A 269 -15.55 0.23 -18.33
N ASP A 270 -15.96 -0.11 -19.55
CA ASP A 270 -15.72 0.71 -20.74
C ASP A 270 -17.01 1.36 -21.23
N ASN A 271 -16.93 2.63 -21.64
CA ASN A 271 -17.98 3.25 -22.43
C ASN A 271 -18.06 2.56 -23.82
N PRO A 272 -19.19 1.90 -24.18
CA PRO A 272 -19.33 1.23 -25.47
C PRO A 272 -19.06 2.15 -26.67
N ALA A 273 -19.29 3.46 -26.54
CA ALA A 273 -19.04 4.44 -27.60
C ALA A 273 -17.55 4.58 -27.96
N LYS A 274 -16.63 4.27 -27.02
CA LYS A 274 -15.18 4.32 -27.25
C LYS A 274 -14.65 3.10 -28.00
N ARG A 275 -15.42 2.00 -28.06
CA ARG A 275 -15.07 0.76 -28.77
C ARG A 275 -13.69 0.20 -28.39
N TYR A 276 -13.31 0.29 -27.11
CA TYR A 276 -12.09 -0.35 -26.64
C TYR A 276 -12.18 -1.87 -26.82
N GLY A 277 -11.07 -2.48 -27.21
CA GLY A 277 -10.94 -3.94 -27.32
C GLY A 277 -10.91 -4.62 -25.94
N PRO A 278 -10.80 -5.95 -25.89
CA PRO A 278 -10.61 -6.67 -24.65
C PRO A 278 -9.46 -6.07 -23.81
N PRO A 279 -9.61 -5.92 -22.49
CA PRO A 279 -8.54 -5.43 -21.64
C PRO A 279 -7.27 -6.27 -21.79
N GLY A 280 -6.10 -5.62 -21.86
CA GLY A 280 -4.82 -6.28 -22.12
C GLY A 280 -4.45 -6.43 -23.60
N GLU A 281 -5.38 -6.17 -24.52
CA GLU A 281 -5.08 -6.06 -25.95
C GLU A 281 -4.72 -4.61 -26.34
N PRO A 282 -3.85 -4.41 -27.36
CA PRO A 282 -3.51 -3.07 -27.83
C PRO A 282 -4.73 -2.26 -28.27
N LEU A 283 -4.67 -0.94 -28.08
CA LEU A 283 -5.67 -0.02 -28.63
C LEU A 283 -5.71 -0.16 -30.18
N VAL A 284 -6.91 -0.19 -30.73
CA VAL A 284 -7.13 -0.27 -32.18
C VAL A 284 -6.44 0.93 -32.86
N GLY A 285 -5.54 0.65 -33.79
CA GLY A 285 -4.74 1.67 -34.49
C GLY A 285 -3.35 1.93 -33.90
N THR A 286 -3.00 1.33 -32.75
CA THR A 286 -1.63 1.33 -32.21
C THR A 286 -0.90 0.08 -32.67
N THR A 287 -0.64 -0.05 -33.98
CA THR A 287 0.24 -1.13 -34.48
C THR A 287 1.67 -0.82 -34.03
N ARG A 288 2.28 -1.71 -33.24
CA ARG A 288 3.69 -1.58 -32.85
C ARG A 288 4.56 -1.62 -34.11
N SER A 289 5.26 -0.52 -34.37
CA SER A 289 6.40 -0.45 -35.30
C SER A 289 7.63 -1.12 -34.71
#